data_AF-A0A8K0U7L6-F1
#
_entry.id   AF-A0A8K0U7L6-F1
#
_cell.length_a   1.000
_cell.length_b   1.000
_cell.length_c   1.000
_cell.angle_alpha   90.00
_cell.angle_beta   90.00
_cell.angle_gamma   90.00
#
_symmetry.space_group_name_H-M   'P 1'
#
loop_
_entity.id
_entity.type
_entity.pdbx_description
1 polymer ?
#
loop_
_entity_poly.entity_id
_entity_poly.type
_entity_poly.pdbx_seq_one_letter_code
_entity_poly.pdbx_strand_id
1 'polypeptide(L)'
;MSALRLLSSAARRVPSALAQQRRGYAEAADKINLSLVLPHQALYTSADVVQVNIAAATGDMGILANHVPSIEPLRPGLVEVIEAGNTSKKWFVSGGFANVHPGNKLTINVVEAAPLDSFSPEAIRANLQEALKVIAGNSSEEDKTEARIEADVYEALQHALGSK
;
A
#
# COMPACT_ATOMS: atom_id res chain seq x y z
N MET A 1 4.08 -12.97 -92.48
CA MET A 1 3.28 -11.87 -91.88
C MET A 1 2.43 -12.48 -90.76
N SER A 2 3.03 -12.79 -89.61
CA SER A 2 3.01 -11.97 -88.38
C SER A 2 1.61 -11.69 -87.82
N ALA A 3 1.29 -12.24 -86.65
CA ALA A 3 0.61 -11.51 -85.57
C ALA A 3 0.73 -12.31 -84.25
N LEU A 4 1.61 -11.82 -83.38
CA LEU A 4 1.73 -12.21 -81.97
C LEU A 4 0.41 -11.94 -81.23
N ARG A 5 0.02 -12.84 -80.32
CA ARG A 5 -0.93 -12.54 -79.24
C ARG A 5 -0.24 -12.59 -77.89
N LEU A 6 -0.51 -11.55 -77.12
CA LEU A 6 0.19 -11.10 -75.93
C LEU A 6 -0.08 -11.98 -74.70
N LEU A 7 0.99 -12.29 -73.96
CA LEU A 7 0.95 -12.77 -72.58
C LEU A 7 0.65 -11.57 -71.66
N SER A 8 -0.48 -11.58 -70.96
CA SER A 8 -0.76 -10.63 -69.88
C SER A 8 -0.35 -11.25 -68.54
N SER A 9 0.84 -10.90 -68.06
CA SER A 9 1.28 -11.22 -66.70
C SER A 9 0.56 -10.31 -65.70
N ALA A 10 -0.47 -10.83 -65.03
CA ALA A 10 -1.12 -10.14 -63.92
C ALA A 10 -0.21 -10.16 -62.67
N ALA A 11 0.53 -9.07 -62.44
CA ALA A 11 1.26 -8.86 -61.20
C ALA A 11 0.29 -8.57 -60.05
N ARG A 12 0.08 -9.52 -59.14
CA ARG A 12 -0.61 -9.26 -57.86
C ARG A 12 0.30 -8.41 -56.98
N ARG A 13 -0.05 -7.13 -56.81
CA ARG A 13 0.52 -6.28 -55.76
C ARG A 13 -0.01 -6.74 -54.41
N VAL A 14 0.87 -7.28 -53.57
CA VAL A 14 0.60 -7.53 -52.15
C VAL A 14 0.64 -6.18 -51.43
N PRO A 15 -0.37 -5.77 -50.66
CA PRO A 15 -0.25 -4.59 -49.82
C PRO A 15 0.68 -4.92 -48.65
N SER A 16 1.90 -4.41 -48.68
CA SER A 16 2.81 -4.42 -47.52
C SER A 16 2.42 -3.32 -46.53
N ALA A 17 1.21 -3.40 -45.99
CA ALA A 17 0.86 -2.65 -44.79
C ALA A 17 1.15 -3.54 -43.60
N LEU A 18 2.44 -3.79 -43.34
CA LEU A 18 2.89 -4.10 -41.98
C LEU A 18 2.60 -2.83 -41.19
N ALA A 19 1.40 -2.77 -40.59
CA ALA A 19 1.11 -1.82 -39.55
C ALA A 19 2.25 -1.97 -38.54
N GLN A 20 3.13 -0.96 -38.49
CA GLN A 20 4.09 -0.84 -37.41
C GLN A 20 3.26 -0.76 -36.14
N GLN A 21 3.05 -1.92 -35.50
CA GLN A 21 2.67 -1.95 -34.11
C GLN A 21 3.83 -1.27 -33.39
N ARG A 22 3.68 0.05 -33.17
CA ARG A 22 4.50 0.77 -32.22
C ARG A 22 4.37 -0.03 -30.95
N ARG A 23 5.46 -0.69 -30.55
CA ARG A 23 5.60 -1.20 -29.19
C ARG A 23 5.59 0.05 -28.31
N GLY A 24 4.40 0.48 -27.92
CA GLY A 24 4.27 1.46 -26.87
C GLY A 24 4.90 0.84 -25.63
N TYR A 25 5.76 1.61 -24.95
CA TYR A 25 5.99 1.34 -23.54
C TYR A 25 4.61 1.40 -22.88
N ALA A 26 4.27 0.39 -22.08
CA ALA A 26 3.06 0.46 -21.25
C ALA A 26 3.10 1.82 -20.53
N GLU A 27 2.02 2.60 -20.61
CA GLU A 27 1.94 3.83 -19.84
C GLU A 27 2.22 3.45 -18.38
N ALA A 28 3.36 3.91 -17.86
CA ALA A 28 3.63 3.83 -16.45
C ALA A 28 2.59 4.73 -15.80
N ALA A 29 1.47 4.14 -15.38
CA ALA A 29 0.54 4.82 -14.52
C ALA A 29 1.33 5.08 -13.23
N ASP A 30 1.86 6.30 -13.06
CA ASP A 30 2.61 6.74 -11.87
C ASP A 30 1.73 6.81 -10.60
N LYS A 31 0.55 6.19 -10.65
CA LYS A 31 -0.51 6.28 -9.65
C LYS A 31 -1.02 4.91 -9.29
N ILE A 32 -1.31 4.75 -8.01
CA ILE A 32 -1.95 3.59 -7.39
C ILE A 32 -3.34 4.02 -6.95
N ASN A 33 -4.33 3.16 -7.17
CA ASN A 33 -5.64 3.31 -6.56
C ASN A 33 -5.60 2.73 -5.14
N LEU A 34 -5.59 3.61 -4.15
CA LEU A 34 -5.61 3.26 -2.74
C LEU A 34 -7.03 3.24 -2.18
N SER A 35 -7.36 2.16 -1.49
CA SER A 35 -8.49 2.07 -0.58
C SER A 35 -7.98 1.76 0.82
N LEU A 36 -8.20 2.67 1.77
CA LEU A 36 -7.84 2.50 3.20
C LEU A 36 -9.14 2.47 4.00
N VAL A 37 -9.46 1.31 4.55
CA VAL A 37 -10.79 1.01 5.10
C VAL A 37 -10.68 0.49 6.52
N LEU A 38 -11.54 1.04 7.38
CA LEU A 38 -11.82 0.57 8.73
C LEU A 38 -13.22 -0.06 8.77
N PRO A 39 -13.54 -0.91 9.76
CA PRO A 39 -14.88 -1.47 9.90
C PRO A 39 -15.98 -0.42 10.03
N HIS A 40 -15.69 0.74 10.63
CA HIS A 40 -16.66 1.81 10.88
C HIS A 40 -16.59 2.98 9.88
N GLN A 41 -15.47 3.15 9.18
CA GLN A 41 -15.25 4.28 8.26
C GLN A 41 -14.24 3.92 7.15
N ALA A 42 -14.42 4.46 5.94
CA ALA A 42 -13.38 4.46 4.92
C ALA A 42 -12.62 5.81 4.94
N LEU A 43 -11.30 5.77 5.15
CA LEU A 43 -10.45 6.96 5.07
C LEU A 43 -10.14 7.31 3.61
N TYR A 44 -9.92 6.30 2.78
CA TYR A 44 -9.73 6.43 1.33
C TYR A 44 -10.60 5.44 0.58
N THR A 45 -11.25 5.92 -0.47
CA THR A 45 -12.06 5.11 -1.38
C THR A 45 -11.56 5.33 -2.80
N SER A 46 -10.76 4.40 -3.32
CA SER A 46 -10.21 4.45 -4.69
C SER A 46 -9.57 5.80 -5.03
N ALA A 47 -8.69 6.29 -4.15
CA ALA A 47 -7.97 7.52 -4.36
C ALA A 47 -6.68 7.28 -5.13
N ASP A 48 -6.38 8.16 -6.07
CA ASP A 48 -5.13 8.13 -6.82
C ASP A 48 -3.98 8.69 -5.97
N VAL A 49 -3.04 7.82 -5.59
CA VAL A 49 -1.87 8.15 -4.77
C VAL A 49 -0.59 7.75 -5.49
N VAL A 50 0.52 8.42 -5.19
CA VAL A 50 1.80 8.15 -5.85
C VAL A 50 2.55 7.02 -5.14
N GLN A 51 2.55 7.08 -3.81
CA GLN A 51 3.28 6.14 -2.96
C GLN A 51 2.54 5.97 -1.63
N VAL A 52 2.59 4.75 -1.10
CA VAL A 52 2.08 4.43 0.24
C VAL A 52 3.16 3.70 1.02
N ASN A 53 3.57 4.26 2.14
CA ASN A 53 4.49 3.63 3.08
C ASN A 53 3.68 2.92 4.16
N ILE A 54 3.95 1.64 4.37
CA ILE A 54 3.27 0.79 5.33
C ILE A 54 4.27 0.16 6.31
N ALA A 55 3.82 -0.04 7.54
CA ALA A 55 4.53 -0.82 8.54
C ALA A 55 4.08 -2.29 8.46
N ALA A 56 4.72 -3.09 7.60
CA ALA A 56 4.45 -4.52 7.52
C ALA A 56 5.13 -5.28 8.68
N ALA A 57 4.64 -6.48 8.99
CA ALA A 57 5.26 -7.34 10.01
C ALA A 57 6.70 -7.76 9.64
N THR A 58 7.01 -7.81 8.34
CA THR A 58 8.33 -8.14 7.79
C THR A 58 9.31 -6.97 7.79
N GLY A 59 8.82 -5.74 7.98
CA GLY A 59 9.59 -4.51 7.90
C GLY A 59 8.77 -3.36 7.32
N ASP A 60 9.39 -2.19 7.18
CA ASP A 60 8.73 -1.04 6.56
C ASP A 60 8.86 -1.11 5.04
N MET A 61 7.75 -0.92 4.33
CA MET A 61 7.67 -1.05 2.87
C MET A 61 7.05 0.20 2.25
N GLY A 62 7.65 0.68 1.17
CA GLY A 62 7.06 1.68 0.27
C GLY A 62 6.49 1.01 -0.97
N ILE A 63 5.18 1.14 -1.17
CA ILE A 63 4.45 0.60 -2.32
C ILE A 63 4.27 1.72 -3.35
N LEU A 64 4.85 1.51 -4.54
CA LEU A 64 4.72 2.39 -5.70
C LEU A 64 3.92 1.71 -6.82
N ALA A 65 3.66 2.45 -7.90
CA ALA A 65 3.02 1.91 -9.09
C ALA A 65 3.73 0.64 -9.60
N ASN A 66 2.96 -0.33 -10.08
CA ASN A 66 3.41 -1.63 -10.57
C ASN A 66 4.19 -2.48 -9.54
N HIS A 67 3.89 -2.32 -8.25
CA HIS A 67 4.42 -3.20 -7.21
C HIS A 67 3.96 -4.66 -7.41
N VAL A 68 4.78 -5.61 -6.96
CA VAL A 68 4.46 -7.04 -7.03
C VAL A 68 3.21 -7.31 -6.18
N PRO A 69 2.22 -8.06 -6.69
CA PRO A 69 1.06 -8.44 -5.90
C PRO A 69 1.47 -9.25 -4.66
N SER A 70 1.12 -8.75 -3.48
CA SER A 70 1.45 -9.33 -2.19
C SER A 70 0.30 -9.14 -1.20
N ILE A 71 0.25 -10.01 -0.19
CA ILE A 71 -0.64 -9.88 0.96
C ILE A 71 0.27 -9.84 2.18
N GLU A 72 0.22 -8.74 2.92
CA GLU A 72 1.12 -8.51 4.03
C GLU A 72 0.35 -8.13 5.29
N PRO A 73 0.60 -8.81 6.43
CA PRO A 73 0.07 -8.37 7.71
C PRO A 73 0.78 -7.09 8.16
N LEU A 74 0.01 -6.16 8.71
CA LEU A 74 0.50 -4.90 9.25
C LEU A 74 0.73 -5.01 10.75
N ARG A 75 1.86 -4.47 11.20
CA ARG A 75 2.13 -4.28 12.62
C ARG A 75 1.57 -2.93 13.09
N PRO A 76 1.35 -2.73 14.40
CA PRO A 76 1.03 -1.42 14.93
C PRO A 76 2.11 -0.41 14.52
N GLY A 77 1.74 0.67 13.86
CA GLY A 77 2.73 1.55 13.25
C GLY A 77 2.15 2.66 12.39
N LEU A 78 3.05 3.36 11.70
CA LEU A 78 2.69 4.48 10.84
C LEU A 78 2.39 4.02 9.42
N VAL A 79 1.28 4.51 8.88
CA VAL A 79 0.98 4.46 7.45
C VAL A 79 1.02 5.88 6.92
N GLU A 80 1.86 6.10 5.91
CA GLU A 80 2.00 7.38 5.25
C GLU A 80 1.53 7.26 3.79
N VAL A 81 0.62 8.12 3.40
CA VAL A 81 0.11 8.21 2.02
C VAL A 81 0.61 9.50 1.41
N ILE A 82 1.30 9.36 0.27
CA ILE A 82 1.82 10.47 -0.51
C ILE A 82 0.90 10.69 -1.71
N GLU A 83 0.16 11.80 -1.66
CA GLU A 83 -0.77 12.21 -2.71
C GLU A 83 -0.06 12.97 -3.85
N ALA A 84 -0.74 13.12 -4.99
CA ALA A 84 -0.24 13.91 -6.11
C ALA A 84 -0.04 15.38 -5.69
N GLY A 85 1.20 15.86 -5.76
CA GLY A 85 1.58 17.18 -5.25
C GLY A 85 2.44 17.17 -3.97
N ASN A 86 3.03 16.02 -3.62
CA ASN A 86 3.97 15.85 -2.51
C ASN A 86 3.35 16.19 -1.13
N THR A 87 2.04 16.05 -1.00
CA THR A 87 1.35 16.16 0.28
C THR A 87 1.33 14.80 0.95
N SER A 88 2.01 14.68 2.08
CA SER A 88 2.05 13.47 2.91
C SER A 88 1.00 13.55 4.01
N LYS A 89 0.15 12.54 4.12
CA LYS A 89 -0.75 12.37 5.27
C LYS A 89 -0.34 11.10 6.01
N LYS A 90 -0.28 11.19 7.34
CA LYS A 90 0.23 10.16 8.23
C LYS A 90 -0.89 9.71 9.16
N TRP A 91 -1.14 8.41 9.25
CA TRP A 91 -2.03 7.79 10.23
C TRP A 91 -1.27 6.77 11.05
N PHE A 92 -1.56 6.72 12.34
CA PHE A 92 -1.21 5.57 13.14
C PHE A 92 -2.27 4.50 12.98
N VAL A 93 -1.84 3.27 12.76
CA VAL A 93 -2.68 2.09 12.53
C VAL A 93 -2.43 1.08 13.62
N SER A 94 -3.50 0.50 14.18
CA SER A 94 -3.40 -0.53 15.23
C SER A 94 -2.95 -1.89 14.69
N GLY A 95 -3.30 -2.22 13.44
CA GLY A 95 -2.97 -3.47 12.77
C GLY A 95 -3.97 -3.78 11.65
N GLY A 96 -3.65 -4.78 10.83
CA GLY A 96 -4.50 -5.14 9.70
C GLY A 96 -3.77 -5.90 8.59
N PHE A 97 -4.26 -5.76 7.37
CA PHE A 97 -3.68 -6.37 6.17
C PHE A 97 -3.60 -5.35 5.03
N ALA A 98 -2.46 -5.34 4.35
CA ALA A 98 -2.27 -4.65 3.08
C ALA A 98 -2.26 -5.66 1.94
N ASN A 99 -3.20 -5.48 1.02
CA ASN A 99 -3.38 -6.32 -0.16
C ASN A 99 -3.02 -5.52 -1.39
N VAL A 100 -1.88 -5.85 -2.00
CA VAL A 100 -1.46 -5.32 -3.30
C VAL A 100 -2.03 -6.22 -4.38
N HIS A 101 -2.96 -5.69 -5.16
CA HIS A 101 -3.58 -6.41 -6.27
C HIS A 101 -2.85 -6.14 -7.59
N PRO A 102 -2.97 -7.03 -8.59
CA PRO A 102 -2.57 -6.72 -9.96
C PRO A 102 -3.31 -5.50 -10.51
N GLY A 103 -2.63 -4.68 -11.31
CA GLY A 103 -3.23 -3.50 -11.96
C GLY A 103 -3.32 -2.27 -11.06
N ASN A 104 -2.30 -2.02 -10.23
CA ASN A 104 -2.13 -0.81 -9.42
C ASN A 104 -3.28 -0.52 -8.45
N LYS A 105 -3.86 -1.56 -7.85
CA LYS A 105 -4.89 -1.44 -6.81
C LYS A 105 -4.30 -1.88 -5.48
N LEU A 106 -4.39 -1.02 -4.47
CA LEU A 106 -3.92 -1.28 -3.12
C LEU A 106 -5.11 -1.16 -2.16
N THR A 107 -5.41 -2.25 -1.45
CA THR A 107 -6.45 -2.27 -0.43
C THR A 107 -5.79 -2.48 0.93
N ILE A 108 -5.93 -1.52 1.83
CA ILE A 108 -5.44 -1.59 3.20
C ILE A 108 -6.64 -1.68 4.13
N ASN A 109 -6.79 -2.81 4.80
CA ASN A 109 -7.86 -3.06 5.74
C ASN A 109 -7.27 -3.06 7.15
N VAL A 110 -7.74 -2.14 7.99
CA VAL A 110 -7.20 -1.94 9.34
C VAL A 110 -8.32 -1.91 10.36
N VAL A 111 -8.03 -2.30 11.60
CA VAL A 111 -9.06 -2.30 12.66
C VAL A 111 -9.33 -0.87 13.12
N GLU A 112 -8.28 -0.15 13.51
CA GLU A 112 -8.35 1.25 13.91
C GLU A 112 -7.22 2.04 13.28
N ALA A 113 -7.52 3.28 12.90
CA ALA A 113 -6.56 4.24 12.38
C ALA A 113 -6.91 5.65 12.83
N ALA A 114 -5.92 6.38 13.35
CA ALA A 114 -6.11 7.72 13.87
C ALA A 114 -4.95 8.64 13.45
N PRO A 115 -5.21 9.95 13.26
CA PRO A 115 -4.15 10.91 12.97
C PRO A 115 -3.20 11.05 14.17
N LEU A 116 -1.94 11.42 13.92
CA LEU A 116 -0.95 11.57 14.99
C LEU A 116 -1.31 12.68 16.00
N ASP A 117 -2.13 13.64 15.60
CA ASP A 117 -2.52 14.78 16.44
C ASP A 117 -3.54 14.42 17.53
N SER A 118 -4.22 13.28 17.44
CA SER A 118 -5.19 12.85 18.45
C SER A 118 -4.56 12.16 19.66
N PHE A 119 -3.25 11.92 19.64
CA PHE A 119 -2.55 11.18 20.69
C PHE A 119 -1.84 12.11 21.68
N SER A 120 -2.04 11.88 22.98
CA SER A 120 -1.30 12.57 24.03
C SER A 120 -0.05 11.76 24.45
N PRO A 121 1.15 12.36 24.42
CA PRO A 121 2.38 11.64 24.74
C PRO A 121 2.46 11.25 26.23
N GLU A 122 1.72 11.94 27.10
CA GLU A 122 1.66 11.64 28.52
C GLU A 122 0.84 10.38 28.81
N ALA A 123 -0.33 10.22 28.17
CA ALA A 123 -1.16 9.04 28.34
C ALA A 123 -0.47 7.78 27.80
N ILE A 124 0.22 7.88 26.65
CA ILE A 124 0.97 6.76 26.08
C ILE A 124 2.03 6.27 27.07
N ARG A 125 2.79 7.18 27.69
CA ARG A 125 3.82 6.80 28.67
C ARG A 125 3.24 6.20 29.94
N ALA A 126 2.12 6.75 30.42
CA ALA A 126 1.43 6.22 31.60
C ALA A 126 0.94 4.79 31.36
N ASN A 127 0.26 4.55 30.23
CA ASN A 127 -0.29 3.25 29.88
C ASN A 127 0.82 2.23 29.57
N LEU A 128 1.91 2.65 28.92
CA LEU A 128 3.08 1.79 28.72
C LEU A 128 3.65 1.31 30.06
N GLN A 129 3.79 2.20 31.04
CA GLN A 129 4.26 1.83 32.37
C GLN A 129 3.29 0.88 33.09
N GLU A 130 1.99 1.01 32.86
CA GLU A 130 0.98 0.09 33.39
C GLU A 130 1.12 -1.30 32.77
N ALA A 131 1.20 -1.38 31.44
CA ALA A 131 1.43 -2.64 30.73
C ALA A 131 2.71 -3.35 31.20
N LEU A 132 3.83 -2.61 31.36
CA LEU A 132 5.09 -3.16 31.88
C LEU A 132 4.98 -3.67 33.33
N LYS A 133 4.16 -3.04 34.17
CA LYS A 133 3.91 -3.52 35.55
C LYS A 133 3.13 -4.83 35.55
N VAL A 134 2.16 -4.99 34.65
CA VAL A 134 1.39 -6.23 34.50
C VAL A 134 2.30 -7.36 34.03
N ILE A 135 3.19 -7.09 33.07
CA ILE A 135 4.19 -8.06 32.58
C ILE A 135 5.13 -8.51 33.71
N ALA A 136 5.61 -7.58 34.53
CA ALA A 136 6.51 -7.87 35.65
C ALA A 136 5.78 -8.48 36.89
N GLY A 137 4.46 -8.43 36.90
CA GLY A 137 3.62 -8.96 37.97
C GLY A 137 3.50 -10.48 37.96
N ASN A 138 2.76 -11.00 38.94
CA ASN A 138 2.45 -12.43 39.05
C ASN A 138 1.00 -12.72 38.61
N SER A 139 0.67 -12.30 37.39
CA SER A 139 -0.60 -12.55 36.71
C SER A 139 -0.56 -13.87 35.92
N SER A 140 -1.69 -14.24 35.31
CA SER A 140 -1.76 -15.42 34.43
C SER A 140 -0.91 -15.23 33.17
N GLU A 141 -0.55 -16.32 32.50
CA GLU A 141 0.27 -16.23 31.27
C GLU A 141 -0.51 -15.57 30.13
N GLU A 142 -1.84 -15.70 30.14
CA GLU A 142 -2.77 -15.00 29.26
C GLU A 142 -2.68 -13.48 29.46
N ASP A 143 -2.81 -13.01 30.71
CA ASP A 143 -2.74 -11.57 31.03
C ASP A 143 -1.37 -10.97 30.66
N LYS A 144 -0.29 -11.73 30.87
CA LYS A 144 1.06 -11.30 30.47
C LYS A 144 1.20 -11.18 28.97
N THR A 145 0.55 -12.06 28.21
CA THR A 145 0.60 -12.04 26.74
C THR A 145 -0.19 -10.84 26.21
N GLU A 146 -1.37 -10.56 26.76
CA GLU A 146 -2.16 -9.38 26.42
C GLU A 146 -1.41 -8.09 26.75
N ALA A 147 -0.82 -8.01 27.94
CA ALA A 147 -0.01 -6.85 28.34
C ALA A 147 1.22 -6.67 27.45
N ARG A 148 1.81 -7.75 26.91
CA ARG A 148 2.91 -7.66 25.96
C ARG A 148 2.47 -7.08 24.62
N ILE A 149 1.31 -7.50 24.10
CA ILE A 149 0.74 -6.92 22.87
C ILE A 149 0.42 -5.44 23.09
N GLU A 150 -0.11 -5.09 24.27
CA GLU A 150 -0.41 -3.70 24.61
C GLU A 150 0.87 -2.84 24.69
N ALA A 151 1.92 -3.36 25.32
CA ALA A 151 3.22 -2.71 25.38
C ALA A 151 3.80 -2.48 23.97
N ASP A 152 3.74 -3.49 23.09
CA ASP A 152 4.21 -3.39 21.70
C ASP A 152 3.50 -2.25 20.94
N VAL A 153 2.18 -2.07 21.14
CA VAL A 153 1.40 -0.99 20.53
C VAL A 153 1.81 0.38 21.07
N TYR A 154 1.99 0.53 22.39
CA TYR A 154 2.40 1.81 22.97
C TYR A 154 3.84 2.19 22.62
N GLU A 155 4.75 1.23 22.54
CA GLU A 155 6.11 1.46 22.05
C GLU A 155 6.10 1.94 20.60
N ALA A 156 5.31 1.30 19.74
CA ALA A 156 5.13 1.74 18.36
C ALA A 156 4.53 3.16 18.26
N LEU A 157 3.55 3.50 19.10
CA LEU A 157 2.99 4.86 19.20
C LEU A 157 4.05 5.88 19.63
N GLN A 158 4.86 5.55 20.63
CA GLN A 158 5.92 6.43 21.10
C GLN A 158 6.96 6.68 20.01
N HIS A 159 7.34 5.63 19.25
CA HIS A 159 8.22 5.76 18.11
C HIS A 159 7.60 6.63 16.99
N ALA A 160 6.31 6.43 16.69
CA ALA A 160 5.60 7.19 15.68
C ALA A 160 5.51 8.69 16.02
N LEU A 161 5.30 9.04 17.29
CA LEU A 161 5.30 10.45 17.74
C LEU A 161 6.68 11.11 17.67
N GLY A 162 7.76 10.33 17.84
CA GLY A 162 9.12 10.82 17.66
C GLY A 162 9.48 11.13 16.20
N SER A 163 8.78 10.50 15.24
CA SER A 163 8.96 10.63 13.80
C SER A 163 8.00 11.65 13.15
N LYS A 164 7.45 12.56 13.95
CA LYS A 164 6.50 13.58 13.50
C LYS A 164 7.14 14.51 12.46
#